data_AF-A0A5D2V9K7-F1
#
_entry.id   AF-A0A5D2V9K7-F1
#
_cell.length_a   1.000
_cell.length_b   1.000
_cell.length_c   1.000
_cell.angle_alpha   90.00
_cell.angle_beta   90.00
_cell.angle_gamma   90.00
#
_symmetry.space_group_name_H-M   'P 1'
#
loop_
_entity.id
_entity.type
_entity.pdbx_description
1 polymer ?
#
loop_
_entity_poly.entity_id
_entity_poly.type
_entity_poly.pdbx_seq_one_letter_code
_entity_poly.pdbx_strand_id
1 'polypeptide(L)'
;MTTLRSALDFYSTIQADDGHWPGDYGGPMFLLPGLNRDGGWGLHIEGPSTMFGTVLNYVSLKLLGECAEGGERAIEKAHKWILEHDSFQKFVNK
;
A
#
# COMPACT_ATOMS: atom_id res chain seq x y z
N MET A 1 -35.51 -1.61 -15.61
CA MET A 1 -34.62 -2.13 -16.68
C MET A 1 -33.64 -1.07 -17.24
N THR A 2 -33.61 0.15 -16.71
CA THR A 2 -32.69 1.21 -17.17
C THR A 2 -31.30 1.07 -16.56
N THR A 3 -31.19 0.81 -15.25
CA THR A 3 -29.91 0.67 -14.53
C THR A 3 -29.00 -0.41 -15.10
N LEU A 4 -29.55 -1.59 -15.43
CA LEU A 4 -28.76 -2.70 -15.98
C LEU A 4 -28.20 -2.38 -17.37
N ARG A 5 -29.01 -1.73 -18.23
CA ARG A 5 -28.56 -1.31 -19.56
C ARG A 5 -27.45 -0.28 -19.45
N SER A 6 -27.61 0.74 -18.61
CA SER A 6 -26.57 1.75 -18.39
C SER A 6 -25.27 1.15 -17.83
N ALA A 7 -25.36 0.15 -16.95
CA ALA A 7 -24.18 -0.54 -16.43
C ALA A 7 -23.46 -1.34 -17.52
N LEU A 8 -24.20 -2.05 -18.38
CA LEU A 8 -23.62 -2.80 -19.51
C LEU A 8 -22.99 -1.87 -20.54
N ASP A 9 -23.66 -0.76 -20.86
CA ASP A 9 -23.14 0.26 -21.77
C ASP A 9 -21.80 0.79 -21.25
N PHE A 10 -21.72 1.17 -19.97
CA PHE A 10 -20.45 1.55 -19.33
C PHE A 10 -19.40 0.44 -19.36
N TYR A 11 -19.74 -0.80 -18.98
CA TYR A 11 -18.77 -1.90 -18.92
C TYR A 11 -18.21 -2.29 -20.29
N SER A 12 -18.97 -2.06 -21.35
CA SER A 12 -18.51 -2.28 -22.73
C SER A 12 -17.47 -1.25 -23.17
N THR A 13 -17.48 -0.02 -22.64
CA THR A 13 -16.51 1.01 -23.05
C THR A 13 -15.11 0.81 -22.49
N ILE A 14 -14.97 -0.02 -21.46
CA ILE A 14 -13.68 -0.33 -20.81
C ILE A 14 -13.08 -1.68 -21.24
N GLN A 15 -13.73 -2.38 -22.18
CA GLN A 15 -13.15 -3.60 -22.76
C GLN A 15 -11.95 -3.24 -23.64
N ALA A 16 -10.84 -3.96 -23.48
CA ALA A 16 -9.66 -3.80 -24.31
C ALA A 16 -9.86 -4.37 -25.72
N ASP A 17 -9.03 -3.94 -26.68
CA ASP A 17 -9.17 -4.30 -28.10
C ASP A 17 -9.04 -5.82 -28.39
N ASP A 18 -8.37 -6.57 -27.51
CA ASP A 18 -8.22 -8.03 -27.58
C ASP A 18 -9.35 -8.79 -26.85
N GLY A 19 -10.30 -8.05 -26.26
CA GLY A 19 -11.47 -8.57 -25.57
C GLY A 19 -11.32 -8.80 -24.08
N HIS A 20 -10.17 -8.54 -23.45
CA HIS A 20 -10.05 -8.63 -21.98
C HIS A 20 -10.62 -7.38 -21.28
N TRP A 21 -10.88 -7.49 -19.98
CA TRP A 21 -11.22 -6.34 -19.14
C TRP A 21 -10.05 -6.03 -18.21
N PRO A 22 -9.34 -4.92 -18.42
CA PRO A 22 -8.29 -4.50 -17.50
C PRO A 22 -8.93 -4.15 -16.15
N GLY A 23 -8.35 -4.68 -15.09
CA GLY A 23 -8.73 -4.36 -13.72
C GLY A 23 -7.48 -4.31 -12.86
N ASP A 24 -7.42 -3.33 -11.97
CA ASP A 24 -6.40 -3.34 -10.93
C ASP A 24 -6.64 -4.55 -10.03
N TYR A 25 -5.71 -5.50 -10.04
CA TYR A 25 -5.73 -6.70 -9.21
C TYR A 25 -4.68 -6.62 -8.09
N GLY A 26 -4.28 -5.40 -7.71
CA GLY A 26 -3.51 -5.17 -6.49
C GLY A 26 -4.26 -5.66 -5.25
N GLY A 27 -3.53 -6.20 -4.27
CA GLY A 27 -4.13 -6.69 -3.02
C GLY A 27 -3.13 -6.66 -1.87
N PRO A 28 -2.09 -7.52 -1.87
CA PRO A 28 -1.06 -7.45 -0.84
C PRO A 28 -0.11 -6.27 -1.12
N MET A 29 0.12 -5.42 -0.11
CA MET A 29 1.01 -4.26 -0.26
C MET A 29 2.48 -4.68 -0.16
N PHE A 30 3.07 -5.01 -1.29
CA PHE A 30 4.54 -5.05 -1.46
C PHE A 30 5.09 -4.06 -2.49
N LEU A 31 4.23 -3.25 -3.15
CA LEU A 31 4.62 -2.40 -4.30
C LEU A 31 4.27 -0.89 -4.20
N LEU A 32 3.58 -0.42 -3.13
CA LEU A 32 3.15 0.98 -2.82
C LEU A 32 2.05 1.59 -3.73
N PRO A 33 1.22 2.58 -3.27
CA PRO A 33 1.11 3.25 -1.97
C PRO A 33 -0.14 2.85 -1.15
N GLY A 34 -0.09 3.14 0.15
CA GLY A 34 -1.15 2.91 1.14
C GLY A 34 -0.64 3.24 2.54
N LEU A 35 0.20 4.28 2.65
CA LEU A 35 0.76 4.73 3.92
C LEU A 35 -0.41 5.13 4.83
N ASN A 36 -0.55 4.42 5.95
CA ASN A 36 -1.55 4.76 6.93
C ASN A 36 -1.22 6.12 7.57
N ARG A 37 -2.25 6.79 8.11
CA ARG A 37 -2.08 8.12 8.74
C ARG A 37 -1.07 8.13 9.90
N ASP A 38 -0.87 6.99 10.54
CA ASP A 38 0.09 6.81 11.62
C ASP A 38 1.54 6.70 11.12
N GLY A 39 1.77 6.52 9.82
CA GLY A 39 3.09 6.38 9.23
C GLY A 39 3.51 4.93 8.99
N GLY A 40 2.64 3.94 9.19
CA GLY A 40 2.91 2.52 8.94
C GLY A 40 2.19 1.94 7.72
N TRP A 41 2.40 0.64 7.47
CA TRP A 41 1.67 -0.16 6.47
C TRP A 41 1.10 -1.43 7.07
N GLY A 42 -0.11 -1.77 6.63
CA GLY A 42 -0.76 -3.04 6.94
C GLY A 42 -0.33 -4.20 6.03
N LEU A 43 -0.92 -5.37 6.27
CA LEU A 43 -0.72 -6.57 5.43
C LEU A 43 -1.43 -6.46 4.07
N HIS A 44 -2.45 -5.61 3.98
CA HIS A 44 -3.24 -5.30 2.79
C HIS A 44 -3.65 -3.82 2.86
N ILE A 45 -4.17 -3.27 1.75
CA ILE A 45 -4.44 -1.83 1.58
C ILE A 45 -5.39 -1.22 2.63
N GLU A 46 -6.31 -2.00 3.18
CA GLU A 46 -7.27 -1.56 4.21
C GLU A 46 -6.85 -1.97 5.65
N GLY A 47 -5.70 -2.63 5.79
CA GLY A 47 -5.27 -3.21 7.06
C GLY A 47 -4.63 -2.17 8.01
N PRO A 48 -4.73 -2.37 9.33
CA PRO A 48 -3.99 -1.56 10.30
C PRO A 48 -2.49 -1.76 10.13
N SER A 49 -1.68 -0.79 10.55
CA SER A 49 -0.22 -0.84 10.46
C SER A 49 0.36 -2.01 11.26
N THR A 50 1.31 -2.74 10.67
CA THR A 50 1.98 -3.88 11.29
C THR A 50 3.49 -3.75 11.14
N MET A 51 4.27 -4.32 12.08
CA MET A 51 5.73 -4.34 11.95
C MET A 51 6.19 -4.98 10.63
N PHE A 52 5.58 -6.10 10.23
CA PHE A 52 5.92 -6.78 8.99
C PHE A 52 5.65 -5.90 7.75
N GLY A 53 4.42 -5.36 7.63
CA GLY A 53 4.04 -4.50 6.52
C GLY A 53 4.87 -3.22 6.44
N THR A 54 5.09 -2.54 7.57
CA THR A 54 5.85 -1.29 7.63
C THR A 54 7.34 -1.51 7.32
N VAL A 55 7.97 -2.55 7.88
CA VAL A 55 9.40 -2.83 7.63
C VAL A 55 9.63 -3.25 6.17
N LEU A 56 8.77 -4.12 5.63
CA LEU A 56 8.90 -4.57 4.23
C LEU A 56 8.78 -3.39 3.25
N ASN A 57 7.75 -2.55 3.41
CA ASN A 57 7.58 -1.37 2.55
C ASN A 57 8.68 -0.32 2.75
N TYR A 58 9.17 -0.12 3.98
CA TYR A 58 10.32 0.74 4.25
C TYR A 58 11.59 0.28 3.52
N VAL A 59 11.89 -1.02 3.55
CA VAL A 59 13.05 -1.60 2.84
C VAL A 59 12.86 -1.52 1.32
N SER A 60 11.66 -1.82 0.80
CA SER A 60 11.36 -1.68 -0.62
C SER A 60 11.58 -0.24 -1.11
N LEU A 61 11.08 0.76 -0.38
CA LEU A 61 11.33 2.18 -0.67
C LEU A 61 12.83 2.51 -0.71
N LYS A 62 13.60 2.02 0.27
CA LYS A 62 15.06 2.20 0.29
C LYS A 62 15.77 1.56 -0.90
N LEU A 63 15.35 0.36 -1.30
CA LEU A 63 15.94 -0.37 -2.44
C LEU A 63 15.60 0.26 -3.79
N LEU A 64 14.39 0.79 -3.94
CA LEU A 64 13.95 1.49 -5.16
C LEU A 64 14.63 2.86 -5.33
N GLY A 65 15.46 3.27 -4.38
CA GLY A 65 16.13 4.57 -4.44
C GLY A 65 15.15 5.73 -4.30
N GLU A 66 13.97 5.49 -3.72
CA GLU A 66 13.11 6.56 -3.22
C GLU A 66 13.93 7.29 -2.16
N CYS A 67 14.64 8.34 -2.57
CA CYS A 67 15.11 9.35 -1.64
C CYS A 67 13.87 9.96 -0.98
N ALA A 68 14.03 10.47 0.24
CA ALA A 68 12.96 10.99 1.11
C ALA A 68 12.04 12.08 0.51
N GLU A 69 12.17 12.37 -0.78
CA GLU A 69 11.45 13.36 -1.57
C GLU A 69 10.27 12.78 -2.37
N GLY A 70 10.17 11.45 -2.54
CA GLY A 70 8.97 10.81 -3.09
C GLY A 70 7.87 10.70 -2.03
N GLY A 71 6.73 11.38 -2.25
CA GLY A 71 5.49 11.23 -1.48
C GLY A 71 5.61 11.44 0.03
N GLU A 72 5.36 12.67 0.51
CA GLU A 72 5.09 13.00 1.92
C GLU A 72 5.99 12.29 2.95
N ARG A 73 7.32 12.34 2.78
CA ARG A 73 8.30 11.83 3.77
C ARG A 73 7.98 10.40 4.26
N ALA A 74 7.48 9.53 3.37
CA ALA A 74 7.01 8.19 3.73
C ALA A 74 8.10 7.37 4.46
N ILE A 75 9.35 7.46 4.01
CA ILE A 75 10.51 6.83 4.65
C ILE A 75 10.73 7.36 6.07
N GLU A 76 10.61 8.66 6.31
CA GLU A 76 10.81 9.24 7.64
C GLU A 76 9.68 8.84 8.59
N LYS A 77 8.43 8.88 8.11
CA LYS A 77 7.24 8.46 8.87
C LYS A 77 7.31 6.98 9.25
N ALA A 78 7.69 6.13 8.30
CA ALA A 78 7.87 4.69 8.51
C ALA A 78 9.00 4.38 9.48
N HIS A 79 10.15 5.05 9.31
CA HIS A 79 11.27 4.88 10.22
C HIS A 79 10.88 5.29 11.64
N LYS A 80 10.20 6.43 11.81
CA LYS A 80 9.66 6.86 13.09
C LYS A 80 8.68 5.84 13.68
N TRP A 81 7.71 5.39 12.89
CA TRP A 81 6.70 4.41 13.33
C TRP A 81 7.37 3.11 13.80
N ILE A 82 8.36 2.59 13.05
CA ILE A 82 9.14 1.41 13.41
C ILE A 82 9.83 1.61 14.77
N LEU A 83 10.50 2.74 15.00
CA LEU A 83 11.20 3.01 16.26
C LEU A 83 10.24 3.11 17.46
N GLU A 84 9.05 3.68 17.27
CA GLU A 84 8.03 3.79 18.32
C GLU A 84 7.38 2.43 18.66
N HIS A 85 7.30 1.54 17.67
CA HIS A 85 6.62 0.24 17.77
C HIS A 85 7.59 -0.94 17.90
N ASP A 86 8.91 -0.69 17.88
CA ASP A 86 9.91 -1.73 18.03
C ASP A 86 9.76 -2.41 19.39
N SER A 87 9.31 -3.65 19.34
CA SER A 87 9.17 -4.54 20.49
C SER A 87 10.50 -5.21 20.83
N PHE A 88 11.48 -5.21 19.93
CA PHE A 88 12.80 -5.80 20.16
C PHE A 88 13.59 -5.02 21.22
N GLN A 89 13.61 -3.68 21.16
CA GLN A 89 14.18 -2.84 22.23
C GLN A 89 13.47 -3.05 23.58
N LYS A 90 12.16 -3.33 23.58
CA LYS A 90 11.39 -3.63 24.81
C LYS A 90 11.67 -5.03 25.37
N PHE A 91 12.08 -5.97 24.53
CA PHE A 91 12.44 -7.34 24.92
C PHE A 91 13.87 -7.42 25.49
N VAL A 92 14.81 -6.66 24.93
CA VAL A 92 16.22 -6.63 25.39
C VAL A 92 16.40 -5.82 26.68
N ASN A 93 15.56 -4.82 26.94
CA ASN A 93 15.63 -3.96 28.13
C ASN A 93 14.75 -4.44 29.30
N LYS A 94 14.43 -5.73 29.38
CA LYS A 94 13.63 -6.33 30.45
C LYS A 94 14.39 -7.46 31.12
#